data_AF-A0A060WMS3-F1
#
_entry.id   AF-A0A060WMS3-F1
#
_cell.length_a   1.000
_cell.length_b   1.000
_cell.length_c   1.000
_cell.angle_alpha   90.00
_cell.angle_beta   90.00
_cell.angle_gamma   90.00
#
_symmetry.space_group_name_H-M   'P 1'
#
loop_
_entity.id
_entity.type
_entity.pdbx_description
1 polymer ?
#
loop_
_entity_poly.entity_id
_entity_poly.type
_entity_poly.pdbx_seq_one_letter_code
_entity_poly.pdbx_strand_id
1 'polypeptide(L)'
;MGQLLASEKEQSEAQVAIGSLLYSAMLEAGALPDVAVDHYLLANPESLDSRAHLQDHLRQLQGHVGNRAPTYLKELISRLVAFSDEPKVAGLVGLVVSMVMETAYASSRGSVRSRGCQVEERRAELQDVMEEYLKRCRMHLKDEQKLREDTQRLEGQLSYLLTQLKNTMLREGPSSKALKHWASGAAFHTQMLLHLTRLEQRGDPLVVQAAMEQYQEDFREILPAYRCYKASTVTVIKCRGGLQTGEDPLTEGSVTGFTVVDKELGKSVSVPLPEDAPPGIVLITSDMCAQAYLERLFSPQGPIADLERYFLNSRESLRMKLMVQEPTDPNERLSIVETEPLDRR
;
A
#
# COMPACT_ATOMS: atom_id res chain seq x y z
N MET A 1 -6.17 -38.04 27.91
CA MET A 1 -7.12 -37.12 27.24
C MET A 1 -7.16 -35.76 27.93
N GLY A 2 -7.50 -35.64 29.23
CA GLY A 2 -7.63 -34.33 29.91
C GLY A 2 -6.34 -33.48 30.06
N GLN A 3 -5.19 -34.09 30.34
CA GLN A 3 -3.91 -33.36 30.47
C GLN A 3 -3.34 -32.86 29.13
N LEU A 4 -3.61 -33.57 28.03
CA LEU A 4 -3.16 -33.18 26.69
C LEU A 4 -3.93 -31.93 26.21
N LEU A 5 -5.24 -31.90 26.44
CA LEU A 5 -6.11 -30.78 26.08
C LEU A 5 -5.81 -29.52 26.92
N ALA A 6 -5.40 -29.69 28.18
CA ALA A 6 -4.95 -28.57 29.01
C ALA A 6 -3.64 -27.97 28.47
N SER A 7 -2.68 -28.82 28.10
CA SER A 7 -1.40 -28.40 27.51
C SER A 7 -1.55 -27.73 26.14
N GLU A 8 -2.46 -28.20 25.29
CA GLU A 8 -2.75 -27.58 23.98
C GLU A 8 -3.41 -26.21 24.13
N LYS A 9 -4.33 -26.07 25.10
CA LYS A 9 -4.98 -24.79 25.41
C LYS A 9 -3.98 -23.77 25.98
N GLU A 10 -3.15 -24.18 26.93
CA GLU A 10 -2.09 -23.33 27.50
C GLU A 10 -1.08 -22.89 26.44
N GLN A 11 -0.73 -23.78 25.50
CA GLN A 11 0.15 -23.47 24.38
C GLN A 11 -0.48 -22.45 23.42
N SER A 12 -1.77 -22.60 23.10
CA SER A 12 -2.51 -21.68 22.23
C SER A 12 -2.64 -20.27 22.85
N GLU A 13 -3.00 -20.19 24.13
CA GLU A 13 -3.08 -18.91 24.85
C GLU A 13 -1.72 -18.22 24.92
N ALA A 14 -0.65 -18.98 25.17
CA ALA A 14 0.70 -18.46 25.19
C ALA A 14 1.18 -18.02 23.78
N GLN A 15 0.76 -18.70 22.70
CA GLN A 15 1.01 -18.27 21.32
C GLN A 15 0.35 -16.92 21.01
N VAL A 16 -0.90 -16.71 21.40
CA VAL A 16 -1.61 -15.44 21.18
C VAL A 16 -0.93 -14.30 21.96
N ALA A 17 -0.58 -14.56 23.22
CA ALA A 17 0.11 -13.59 24.06
C ALA A 17 1.49 -13.21 23.48
N ILE A 18 2.29 -14.20 23.08
CA ILE A 18 3.61 -13.91 22.51
C ILE A 18 3.51 -13.19 21.17
N GLY A 19 2.59 -13.59 20.29
CA GLY A 19 2.37 -12.90 19.02
C GLY A 19 2.04 -11.42 19.23
N SER A 20 1.18 -11.12 20.20
CA SER A 20 0.78 -9.75 20.54
C SER A 20 1.93 -8.93 21.12
N LEU A 21 2.73 -9.53 22.00
CA LEU A 21 3.93 -8.91 22.58
C LEU A 21 4.95 -8.55 21.49
N LEU A 22 5.29 -9.51 20.63
CA LEU A 22 6.28 -9.31 19.56
C LEU A 22 5.80 -8.27 18.54
N TYR A 23 4.50 -8.30 18.18
CA TYR A 23 3.91 -7.32 17.28
C TYR A 23 3.98 -5.90 17.86
N SER A 24 3.62 -5.73 19.13
CA SER A 24 3.63 -4.41 19.78
C SER A 24 5.03 -3.82 19.84
N ALA A 25 6.02 -4.64 20.18
CA ALA A 25 7.42 -4.19 20.19
C ALA A 25 7.93 -3.79 18.79
N MET A 26 7.57 -4.54 17.75
CA MET A 26 7.91 -4.19 16.37
C MET A 26 7.22 -2.89 15.92
N LEU A 27 5.97 -2.68 16.33
CA LEU A 27 5.22 -1.43 16.08
C LEU A 27 5.89 -0.23 16.76
N GLU A 28 6.18 -0.32 18.05
CA GLU A 28 6.84 0.74 18.82
C GLU A 28 8.23 1.09 18.26
N ALA A 29 8.96 0.09 17.78
CA ALA A 29 10.27 0.28 17.16
C ALA A 29 10.21 0.85 15.71
N GLY A 30 9.01 1.09 15.16
CA GLY A 30 8.85 1.48 13.76
C GLY A 30 9.47 0.46 12.80
N ALA A 31 9.27 -0.82 13.11
CA ALA A 31 9.83 -1.97 12.40
C ALA A 31 8.76 -2.81 11.67
N LEU A 32 7.54 -2.31 11.55
CA LEU A 32 6.50 -2.92 10.71
C LEU A 32 6.72 -2.60 9.22
N PRO A 33 6.27 -3.48 8.31
CA PRO A 33 6.29 -3.21 6.88
C PRO A 33 5.38 -2.04 6.54
N ASP A 34 5.91 -1.11 5.73
CA ASP A 34 5.14 -0.01 5.17
C ASP A 34 4.51 -0.46 3.85
N VAL A 35 3.21 -0.74 3.91
CA VAL A 35 2.37 -1.20 2.78
C VAL A 35 1.17 -0.29 2.56
N ALA A 36 1.04 0.77 3.36
CA ALA A 36 -0.12 1.64 3.32
C ALA A 36 -0.09 2.52 2.07
N VAL A 37 -1.27 2.72 1.48
CA VAL A 37 -1.49 3.79 0.50
C VAL A 37 -1.93 5.03 1.31
N ASP A 38 -1.40 6.21 1.00
CA ASP A 38 -1.73 7.43 1.73
C ASP A 38 -3.18 7.89 1.47
N HIS A 39 -4.10 7.36 2.29
CA HIS A 39 -5.56 7.50 2.16
C HIS A 39 -6.08 8.93 2.22
N TYR A 40 -5.39 9.83 2.90
CA TYR A 40 -5.80 11.22 3.05
C TYR A 40 -5.85 11.99 1.72
N LEU A 41 -5.09 11.53 0.73
CA LEU A 41 -5.02 12.15 -0.61
C LEU A 41 -6.12 11.62 -1.54
N LEU A 42 -6.80 10.54 -1.13
CA LEU A 42 -7.80 9.81 -1.92
C LEU A 42 -9.23 10.07 -1.44
N ALA A 43 -9.41 10.28 -0.13
CA ALA A 43 -10.72 10.36 0.50
C ALA A 43 -11.55 11.57 0.02
N ASN A 44 -10.90 12.70 -0.32
CA ASN A 44 -11.62 13.87 -0.80
C ASN A 44 -10.71 14.86 -1.57
N PRO A 45 -10.29 14.55 -2.82
CA PRO A 45 -9.34 15.37 -3.58
C PRO A 45 -9.84 16.79 -3.87
N GLU A 46 -11.16 17.01 -3.79
CA GLU A 46 -11.81 18.30 -4.01
C GLU A 46 -11.97 19.13 -2.72
N SER A 47 -11.70 18.56 -1.55
CA SER A 47 -11.80 19.30 -0.28
C SER A 47 -10.61 20.25 -0.10
N LEU A 48 -10.90 21.47 0.39
CA LEU A 48 -9.88 22.48 0.66
C LEU A 48 -8.85 21.99 1.69
N ASP A 49 -9.28 21.19 2.66
CA ASP A 49 -8.41 20.62 3.70
C ASP A 49 -7.41 19.60 3.12
N SER A 50 -7.84 18.70 2.23
CA SER A 50 -6.94 17.78 1.53
C SER A 50 -5.92 18.51 0.66
N ARG A 51 -6.28 19.65 0.07
CA ARG A 51 -5.36 20.47 -0.75
C ARG A 51 -4.32 21.19 0.10
N ALA A 52 -4.75 21.84 1.18
CA ALA A 52 -3.84 22.52 2.10
C ALA A 52 -2.84 21.52 2.74
N HIS A 53 -3.33 20.34 3.10
CA HIS A 53 -2.50 19.27 3.65
C HIS A 53 -1.53 18.69 2.61
N LEU A 54 -1.96 18.45 1.37
CA LEU A 54 -1.08 18.01 0.28
C LEU A 54 0.02 19.03 0.00
N GLN A 55 -0.31 20.32 0.00
CA GLN A 55 0.67 21.39 -0.17
C GLN A 55 1.66 21.47 0.98
N ASP A 56 1.17 21.39 2.22
CA ASP A 56 2.06 21.41 3.37
C ASP A 56 2.99 20.20 3.38
N HIS A 57 2.45 19.02 3.06
CA HIS A 57 3.24 17.81 2.90
C HIS A 57 4.30 18.01 1.81
N LEU A 58 3.91 18.41 0.60
CA LEU A 58 4.85 18.69 -0.51
C LEU A 58 5.94 19.71 -0.17
N ARG A 59 5.61 20.77 0.60
CA ARG A 59 6.58 21.76 1.07
C ARG A 59 7.52 21.19 2.13
N GLN A 60 7.01 20.41 3.07
CA GLN A 60 7.83 19.67 4.04
C GLN A 60 8.79 18.72 3.33
N LEU A 61 8.31 18.03 2.29
CA LEU A 61 9.14 17.16 1.47
C LEU A 61 10.20 17.93 0.70
N GLN A 62 9.85 19.05 0.06
CA GLN A 62 10.84 19.91 -0.59
C GLN A 62 11.93 20.38 0.39
N GLY A 63 11.56 20.65 1.64
CA GLY A 63 12.49 21.00 2.72
C GLY A 63 13.38 19.83 3.17
N HIS A 64 12.82 18.64 3.37
CA HIS A 64 13.55 17.43 3.78
C HIS A 64 14.42 16.83 2.65
N VAL A 65 13.95 16.95 1.42
CA VAL A 65 14.56 16.43 0.18
C VAL A 65 15.53 17.46 -0.43
N GLY A 66 16.01 18.43 0.35
CA GLY A 66 17.02 19.42 -0.03
C GLY A 66 18.35 18.84 -0.55
N ASN A 67 19.52 19.33 -0.15
CA ASN A 67 20.81 18.95 -0.78
C ASN A 67 21.16 17.43 -0.85
N ARG A 68 20.38 16.54 -0.21
CA ARG A 68 20.62 15.09 -0.12
C ARG A 68 19.96 14.24 -1.21
N ALA A 69 19.05 14.79 -2.02
CA ALA A 69 18.28 14.01 -2.98
C ALA A 69 18.79 14.14 -4.43
N PRO A 70 18.65 13.08 -5.26
CA PRO A 70 18.91 13.15 -6.69
C PRO A 70 18.12 14.26 -7.39
N THR A 71 18.69 14.85 -8.44
CA THR A 71 18.10 15.99 -9.17
C THR A 71 16.70 15.70 -9.72
N TYR A 72 16.48 14.49 -10.27
CA TYR A 72 15.19 14.10 -10.82
C TYR A 72 14.07 14.15 -9.78
N LEU A 73 14.37 13.75 -8.53
CA LEU A 73 13.42 13.72 -7.43
C LEU A 73 13.02 15.13 -6.97
N LYS A 74 13.99 16.06 -6.96
CA LYS A 74 13.70 17.48 -6.69
C LYS A 74 12.83 18.08 -7.77
N GLU A 75 13.12 17.74 -9.02
CA GLU A 75 12.35 18.22 -10.17
C GLU A 75 10.92 17.68 -10.14
N LEU A 76 10.75 16.39 -9.82
CA LEU A 76 9.46 15.74 -9.66
C LEU A 76 8.64 16.37 -8.52
N ILE A 77 9.22 16.53 -7.31
CA ILE A 77 8.53 17.22 -6.20
C ILE A 77 8.18 18.67 -6.58
N SER A 78 9.09 19.39 -7.23
CA SER A 78 8.83 20.76 -7.70
C SER A 78 7.71 20.82 -8.74
N ARG A 79 7.60 19.82 -9.63
CA ARG A 79 6.52 19.69 -10.61
C ARG A 79 5.19 19.35 -9.91
N LEU A 80 5.22 18.51 -8.89
CA LEU A 80 4.06 18.10 -8.09
C LEU A 80 3.51 19.26 -7.23
N VAL A 81 4.37 20.08 -6.64
CA VAL A 81 3.99 21.32 -5.93
C VAL A 81 3.17 22.23 -6.85
N ALA A 82 3.64 22.47 -8.07
CA ALA A 82 2.95 23.31 -9.05
C ALA A 82 1.58 22.75 -9.50
N PHE A 83 1.31 21.49 -9.18
CA PHE A 83 0.13 20.74 -9.58
C PHE A 83 -0.95 20.67 -8.49
N SER A 84 -0.53 20.83 -7.24
CA SER A 84 -1.41 20.80 -6.05
C SER A 84 -2.47 21.92 -6.02
N ASP A 85 -2.25 23.00 -6.78
CA ASP A 85 -3.18 24.12 -6.91
C ASP A 85 -4.40 23.81 -7.79
N GLU A 86 -4.40 22.68 -8.50
CA GLU A 86 -5.42 22.34 -9.48
C GLU A 86 -6.35 21.24 -8.92
N PRO A 87 -7.64 21.54 -8.63
CA PRO A 87 -8.52 20.62 -7.91
C PRO A 87 -8.82 19.33 -8.68
N LYS A 88 -8.73 19.35 -10.01
CA LYS A 88 -8.99 18.20 -10.87
C LYS A 88 -7.95 17.07 -10.73
N VAL A 89 -6.77 17.39 -10.20
CA VAL A 89 -5.58 16.50 -10.23
C VAL A 89 -4.88 16.40 -8.87
N ALA A 90 -5.31 17.15 -7.85
CA ALA A 90 -4.71 17.12 -6.52
C ALA A 90 -4.62 15.70 -5.90
N GLY A 91 -5.65 14.86 -6.08
CA GLY A 91 -5.61 13.46 -5.61
C GLY A 91 -4.55 12.59 -6.30
N LEU A 92 -4.32 12.81 -7.61
CA LEU A 92 -3.30 12.11 -8.39
C LEU A 92 -1.89 12.53 -7.96
N VAL A 93 -1.71 13.82 -7.67
CA VAL A 93 -0.44 14.40 -7.22
C VAL A 93 -0.01 13.79 -5.90
N GLY A 94 -0.94 13.64 -4.95
CA GLY A 94 -0.65 13.04 -3.66
C GLY A 94 -0.11 11.62 -3.73
N LEU A 95 -0.67 10.78 -4.60
CA LEU A 95 -0.22 9.39 -4.77
C LEU A 95 1.20 9.27 -5.33
N VAL A 96 1.54 10.13 -6.30
CA VAL A 96 2.90 10.15 -6.87
C VAL A 96 3.92 10.54 -5.80
N VAL A 97 3.58 11.52 -4.98
CA VAL A 97 4.43 11.97 -3.87
C VAL A 97 4.78 10.83 -2.91
N SER A 98 3.79 10.04 -2.50
CA SER A 98 3.97 8.89 -1.62
C SER A 98 4.98 7.87 -2.18
N MET A 99 4.85 7.51 -3.45
CA MET A 99 5.77 6.56 -4.10
C MET A 99 7.20 7.10 -4.25
N VAL A 100 7.31 8.40 -4.46
CA VAL A 100 8.57 9.11 -4.73
C VAL A 100 9.38 9.31 -3.44
N MET A 101 8.71 9.54 -2.31
CA MET A 101 9.33 9.65 -0.99
C MET A 101 10.05 8.39 -0.54
N GLU A 102 9.49 7.22 -0.80
CA GLU A 102 10.12 5.95 -0.45
C GLU A 102 11.37 5.67 -1.27
N THR A 103 11.41 6.18 -2.50
CA THR A 103 12.56 6.06 -3.39
C THR A 103 13.72 6.93 -2.89
N ALA A 104 13.39 8.15 -2.43
CA ALA A 104 14.32 9.07 -1.77
C ALA A 104 14.94 8.48 -0.50
N TYR A 105 14.09 7.98 0.39
CA TYR A 105 14.50 7.49 1.70
C TYR A 105 15.32 6.21 1.59
N ALA A 106 14.97 5.32 0.66
CA ALA A 106 15.74 4.11 0.36
C ALA A 106 17.14 4.41 -0.21
N SER A 107 17.27 5.44 -1.05
CA SER A 107 18.56 5.84 -1.64
C SER A 107 19.55 6.38 -0.61
N SER A 108 19.04 6.98 0.48
CA SER A 108 19.86 7.54 1.57
C SER A 108 20.43 6.48 2.53
N ARG A 109 19.88 5.27 2.52
CA ARG A 109 20.24 4.19 3.47
C ARG A 109 21.24 3.17 2.91
N GLY A 110 21.90 3.45 1.79
CA GLY A 110 22.92 2.54 1.24
C GLY A 110 22.35 1.16 0.92
N SER A 111 21.21 1.10 0.23
CA SER A 111 20.74 -0.15 -0.35
C SER A 111 21.71 -0.58 -1.45
N VAL A 112 22.27 -1.78 -1.34
CA VAL A 112 23.02 -2.43 -2.42
C VAL A 112 22.08 -2.48 -3.63
N ARG A 113 22.34 -1.63 -4.62
CA ARG A 113 21.65 -1.67 -5.91
C ARG A 113 21.79 -3.08 -6.47
N SER A 114 20.74 -3.88 -6.33
CA SER A 114 20.60 -5.15 -7.03
C SER A 114 20.49 -4.82 -8.52
N ARG A 115 21.62 -4.89 -9.21
CA ARG A 115 21.73 -4.66 -10.64
C ARG A 115 20.97 -5.80 -11.33
N GLY A 116 19.74 -5.53 -11.81
CA GLY A 116 18.93 -6.48 -12.58
C GLY A 116 17.61 -6.97 -11.94
N CYS A 117 17.12 -6.35 -10.86
CA CYS A 117 15.81 -6.71 -10.30
C CYS A 117 14.67 -6.16 -11.19
N GLN A 118 13.92 -7.06 -11.83
CA GLN A 118 12.80 -6.68 -12.72
C GLN A 118 11.72 -5.88 -11.98
N VAL A 119 11.49 -6.17 -10.69
CA VAL A 119 10.55 -5.40 -9.84
C VAL A 119 10.95 -3.92 -9.72
N GLU A 120 12.24 -3.64 -9.58
CA GLU A 120 12.75 -2.27 -9.48
C GLU A 120 12.67 -1.53 -10.81
N GLU A 121 12.93 -2.22 -11.92
CA GLU A 121 12.77 -1.68 -13.28
C GLU A 121 11.30 -1.33 -13.57
N ARG A 122 10.37 -2.26 -13.32
CA ARG A 122 8.93 -2.01 -13.49
C ARG A 122 8.41 -0.89 -12.59
N ARG A 123 8.97 -0.73 -11.39
CA ARG A 123 8.64 0.41 -10.53
C ARG A 123 9.11 1.73 -11.13
N ALA A 124 10.31 1.80 -11.67
CA ALA A 124 10.82 3.01 -12.31
C ALA A 124 9.93 3.40 -13.51
N GLU A 125 9.59 2.42 -14.35
CA GLU A 125 8.65 2.62 -15.47
C GLU A 125 7.26 3.11 -14.98
N LEU A 126 6.76 2.54 -13.89
CA LEU A 126 5.49 2.97 -13.28
C LEU A 126 5.54 4.44 -12.84
N GLN A 127 6.64 4.86 -12.20
CA GLN A 127 6.86 6.24 -11.79
C GLN A 127 6.97 7.18 -13.01
N ASP A 128 7.68 6.77 -14.06
CA ASP A 128 7.85 7.58 -15.27
C ASP A 128 6.51 7.84 -15.99
N VAL A 129 5.63 6.83 -16.08
CA VAL A 129 4.30 6.98 -16.67
C VAL A 129 3.42 7.91 -15.82
N MET A 130 3.47 7.78 -14.50
CA MET A 130 2.72 8.67 -13.60
C MET A 130 3.20 10.12 -13.67
N GLU A 131 4.52 10.36 -13.75
CA GLU A 131 5.08 11.69 -13.93
C GLU A 131 4.70 12.29 -15.30
N GLU A 132 4.83 11.50 -16.37
CA GLU A 132 4.48 11.96 -17.70
C GLU A 132 2.99 12.30 -17.79
N TYR A 133 2.11 11.54 -17.13
CA TYR A 133 0.69 11.87 -17.04
C TYR A 133 0.43 13.23 -16.41
N LEU A 134 1.02 13.48 -15.24
CA LEU A 134 0.90 14.79 -14.61
C LEU A 134 1.46 15.88 -15.52
N LYS A 135 2.62 15.69 -16.13
CA LYS A 135 3.14 16.66 -17.10
C LYS A 135 2.14 16.97 -18.23
N ARG A 136 1.46 15.96 -18.78
CA ARG A 136 0.40 16.15 -19.81
C ARG A 136 -0.82 16.89 -19.29
N CYS A 137 -1.27 16.60 -18.07
CA CYS A 137 -2.35 17.36 -17.42
C CYS A 137 -2.05 18.87 -17.40
N ARG A 138 -0.79 19.29 -17.24
CA ARG A 138 -0.41 20.71 -17.16
C ARG A 138 -0.29 21.32 -18.54
N MET A 139 0.34 20.61 -19.46
CA MET A 139 0.51 21.07 -20.82
C MET A 139 -0.83 21.26 -21.53
N HIS A 140 -1.80 20.37 -21.26
CA HIS A 140 -3.06 20.29 -21.99
C HIS A 140 -4.29 20.57 -21.13
N LEU A 141 -4.14 21.20 -19.96
CA LEU A 141 -5.27 21.51 -19.06
C LEU A 141 -6.42 22.26 -19.74
N LYS A 142 -6.09 23.15 -20.69
CA LYS A 142 -7.04 23.96 -21.46
C LYS A 142 -7.48 23.32 -22.78
N ASP A 143 -6.82 22.23 -23.18
CA ASP A 143 -7.07 21.49 -24.42
C ASP A 143 -7.58 20.10 -24.04
N GLU A 144 -8.87 20.02 -23.68
CA GLU A 144 -9.49 18.80 -23.15
C GLU A 144 -9.41 17.63 -24.13
N GLN A 145 -9.40 17.90 -25.44
CA GLN A 145 -9.22 16.87 -26.46
C GLN A 145 -7.84 16.22 -26.38
N LYS A 146 -6.76 17.03 -26.41
CA LYS A 146 -5.40 16.49 -26.26
C LYS A 146 -5.18 15.83 -24.92
N LEU A 147 -5.74 16.40 -23.85
CA LEU A 147 -5.64 15.81 -22.52
C LEU A 147 -6.32 14.44 -22.47
N ARG A 148 -7.48 14.28 -23.12
CA ARG A 148 -8.16 12.99 -23.21
C ARG A 148 -7.32 11.96 -23.95
N GLU A 149 -6.76 12.32 -25.11
CA GLU A 149 -5.91 11.43 -25.91
C GLU A 149 -4.65 11.01 -25.14
N ASP A 150 -3.99 11.95 -24.46
CA ASP A 150 -2.83 11.65 -23.60
C ASP A 150 -3.23 10.75 -22.41
N THR A 151 -4.40 10.99 -21.81
CA THR A 151 -4.92 10.19 -20.70
C THR A 151 -5.19 8.75 -21.14
N GLN A 152 -5.90 8.54 -22.26
CA GLN A 152 -6.20 7.21 -22.79
C GLN A 152 -4.91 6.41 -23.11
N ARG A 153 -3.92 7.07 -23.72
CA ARG A 153 -2.64 6.42 -24.03
C ARG A 153 -1.87 6.02 -22.78
N LEU A 154 -1.76 6.92 -21.79
CA LEU A 154 -0.98 6.68 -20.57
C LEU A 154 -1.69 5.72 -19.61
N GLU A 155 -3.02 5.69 -19.62
CA GLU A 155 -3.83 4.74 -18.88
C GLU A 155 -3.56 3.29 -19.30
N GLY A 156 -3.56 3.01 -20.61
CA GLY A 156 -3.23 1.68 -21.11
C GLY A 156 -1.80 1.24 -20.76
N GLN A 157 -0.85 2.17 -20.78
CA GLN A 157 0.54 1.90 -20.37
C GLN A 157 0.62 1.56 -18.88
N LEU A 158 -0.04 2.34 -18.02
CA LEU A 158 -0.02 2.13 -16.58
C LEU A 158 -0.67 0.80 -16.19
N SER A 159 -1.83 0.47 -16.79
CA SER A 159 -2.52 -0.80 -16.57
C SER A 159 -1.64 -2.00 -16.92
N TYR A 160 -0.94 -1.93 -18.06
CA TYR A 160 0.01 -2.97 -18.47
C TYR A 160 1.17 -3.12 -17.49
N LEU A 161 1.77 -2.01 -17.04
CA LEU A 161 2.86 -2.03 -16.07
C LEU A 161 2.44 -2.60 -14.72
N LEU A 162 1.23 -2.28 -14.24
CA LEU A 162 0.68 -2.86 -13.01
C LEU A 162 0.51 -4.37 -13.11
N THR A 163 0.04 -4.85 -14.27
CA THR A 163 -0.07 -6.29 -14.57
C THR A 163 1.31 -6.96 -14.56
N GLN A 164 2.30 -6.34 -15.20
CA GLN A 164 3.68 -6.86 -15.22
C GLN A 164 4.30 -6.87 -13.81
N LEU A 165 4.08 -5.82 -13.03
CA LEU A 165 4.57 -5.72 -11.65
C LEU A 165 3.94 -6.82 -10.78
N LYS A 166 2.62 -7.03 -10.85
CA LYS A 166 1.94 -8.17 -10.20
C LYS A 166 2.60 -9.50 -10.55
N ASN A 167 2.72 -9.80 -11.83
CA ASN A 167 3.26 -11.09 -12.29
C ASN A 167 4.73 -11.28 -11.86
N THR A 168 5.51 -10.21 -11.86
CA THR A 168 6.91 -10.23 -11.40
C THR A 168 6.98 -10.47 -9.89
N MET A 169 6.14 -9.79 -9.10
CA MET A 169 6.04 -10.00 -7.66
C MET A 169 5.64 -11.44 -7.31
N LEU A 170 4.66 -12.01 -8.01
CA LEU A 170 4.22 -13.39 -7.78
C LEU A 170 5.32 -14.42 -8.11
N ARG A 171 6.21 -14.10 -9.04
CA ARG A 171 7.33 -14.98 -9.43
C ARG A 171 8.57 -14.83 -8.54
N GLU A 172 8.92 -13.60 -8.18
CA GLU A 172 10.19 -13.28 -7.49
C GLU A 172 10.03 -13.11 -5.98
N GLY A 173 8.80 -13.03 -5.49
CA GLY A 173 8.47 -12.74 -4.09
C GLY A 173 8.01 -11.28 -3.93
N PRO A 174 6.77 -11.03 -3.47
CA PRO A 174 6.29 -9.67 -3.23
C PRO A 174 6.99 -9.10 -1.98
N SER A 175 7.93 -8.19 -2.15
CA SER A 175 8.38 -7.37 -1.00
C SER A 175 7.27 -6.40 -0.60
N SER A 176 7.27 -5.95 0.65
CA SER A 176 6.41 -4.91 1.21
C SER A 176 6.47 -3.65 0.34
N LYS A 177 7.68 -3.29 -0.10
CA LYS A 177 7.90 -2.16 -1.01
C LYS A 177 7.24 -2.38 -2.37
N ALA A 178 7.41 -3.55 -2.98
CA ALA A 178 6.78 -3.86 -4.25
C ALA A 178 5.26 -3.84 -4.15
N LEU A 179 4.71 -4.43 -3.08
CA LEU A 179 3.28 -4.43 -2.78
C LEU A 179 2.74 -3.01 -2.64
N LYS A 180 3.43 -2.14 -1.90
CA LYS A 180 3.04 -0.74 -1.74
C LYS A 180 3.02 0.02 -3.06
N HIS A 181 4.05 -0.17 -3.90
CA HIS A 181 4.10 0.50 -5.20
C HIS A 181 3.02 0.01 -6.15
N TRP A 182 2.75 -1.30 -6.17
CA TRP A 182 1.63 -1.84 -6.93
C TRP A 182 0.30 -1.26 -6.46
N ALA A 183 0.06 -1.24 -5.14
CA ALA A 183 -1.17 -0.70 -4.56
C ALA A 183 -1.34 0.81 -4.84
N SER A 184 -0.27 1.58 -4.72
CA SER A 184 -0.26 3.02 -5.00
C SER A 184 -0.51 3.32 -6.48
N GLY A 185 0.08 2.51 -7.37
CA GLY A 185 -0.16 2.62 -8.81
C GLY A 185 -1.59 2.22 -9.18
N ALA A 186 -2.17 1.19 -8.57
CA ALA A 186 -3.57 0.81 -8.75
C ALA A 186 -4.53 1.91 -8.28
N ALA A 187 -4.25 2.54 -7.13
CA ALA A 187 -4.97 3.71 -6.66
C ALA A 187 -4.89 4.87 -7.67
N PHE A 188 -3.69 5.13 -8.22
CA PHE A 188 -3.47 6.19 -9.19
C PHE A 188 -4.19 5.93 -10.51
N HIS A 189 -4.12 4.69 -11.02
CA HIS A 189 -4.83 4.27 -12.23
C HIS A 189 -6.33 4.51 -12.12
N THR A 190 -6.91 4.20 -10.97
CA THR A 190 -8.33 4.41 -10.71
C THR A 190 -8.69 5.90 -10.71
N GLN A 191 -7.85 6.75 -10.11
CA GLN A 191 -8.04 8.20 -10.15
C GLN A 191 -7.88 8.76 -11.58
N MET A 192 -6.98 8.17 -12.38
CA MET A 192 -6.79 8.54 -13.78
C MET A 192 -7.99 8.15 -14.63
N LEU A 193 -8.58 6.96 -14.42
CA LEU A 193 -9.82 6.55 -15.06
C LEU A 193 -10.99 7.46 -14.66
N LEU A 194 -11.09 7.83 -13.39
CA LEU A 194 -12.10 8.80 -12.94
C LEU A 194 -11.89 10.18 -13.59
N HIS A 195 -10.66 10.60 -13.80
CA HIS A 195 -10.38 11.83 -14.54
C HIS A 195 -10.77 11.69 -16.02
N LEU A 196 -10.51 10.54 -16.65
CA LEU A 196 -10.90 10.27 -18.03
C LEU A 196 -12.42 10.31 -18.22
N THR A 197 -13.20 9.67 -17.34
CA THR A 197 -14.67 9.70 -17.44
C THR A 197 -15.22 11.12 -17.34
N ARG A 198 -14.61 11.98 -16.50
CA ARG A 198 -14.95 13.41 -16.41
C ARG A 198 -14.63 14.18 -17.69
N LEU A 199 -13.49 13.89 -18.35
CA LEU A 199 -13.10 14.52 -19.62
C LEU A 199 -13.97 14.07 -20.80
N GLU A 200 -14.58 12.89 -20.71
CA GLU A 200 -15.44 12.33 -21.75
C GLU A 200 -16.90 12.80 -21.64
N GLN A 201 -17.32 13.36 -20.50
CA GLN A 201 -18.69 13.80 -20.15
C GLN A 201 -19.79 12.70 -20.25
N ARG A 202 -19.56 11.64 -21.02
CA ARG A 202 -20.35 10.41 -21.19
C ARG A 202 -19.51 9.15 -20.98
N GLY A 203 -18.35 9.27 -20.33
CA GLY A 203 -17.48 8.12 -20.06
C GLY A 203 -18.17 7.13 -19.14
N ASP A 204 -18.07 5.83 -19.45
CA ASP A 204 -18.77 4.78 -18.72
C ASP A 204 -18.17 4.61 -17.30
N PRO A 205 -18.92 4.93 -16.24
CA PRO A 205 -18.43 4.76 -14.88
C PRO A 205 -18.15 3.30 -14.50
N LEU A 206 -18.71 2.35 -15.23
CA LEU A 206 -18.47 0.92 -15.03
C LEU A 206 -17.01 0.55 -15.30
N VAL A 207 -16.27 1.30 -16.12
CA VAL A 207 -14.84 1.06 -16.36
C VAL A 207 -14.03 1.28 -15.09
N VAL A 208 -14.32 2.34 -14.33
CA VAL A 208 -13.66 2.63 -13.04
C VAL A 208 -14.00 1.52 -12.03
N GLN A 209 -15.26 1.07 -12.02
CA GLN A 209 -15.70 -0.01 -11.14
C GLN A 209 -15.01 -1.34 -11.47
N ALA A 210 -14.97 -1.71 -12.76
CA ALA A 210 -14.33 -2.93 -13.23
C ALA A 210 -12.83 -2.95 -12.89
N ALA A 211 -12.13 -1.82 -13.06
CA ALA A 211 -10.73 -1.71 -12.66
C ALA A 211 -10.55 -1.91 -11.15
N MET A 212 -11.42 -1.33 -10.32
CA MET A 212 -11.39 -1.55 -8.86
C MET A 212 -11.66 -3.00 -8.46
N GLU A 213 -12.61 -3.66 -9.12
CA GLU A 213 -12.89 -5.08 -8.90
C GLU A 213 -11.69 -5.94 -9.28
N GLN A 214 -11.05 -5.67 -10.42
CA GLN A 214 -9.83 -6.34 -10.84
C GLN A 214 -8.69 -6.15 -9.84
N TYR A 215 -8.47 -4.94 -9.33
CA TYR A 215 -7.44 -4.71 -8.31
C TYR A 215 -7.74 -5.38 -6.98
N GLN A 216 -9.01 -5.55 -6.60
CA GLN A 216 -9.37 -6.36 -5.44
C GLN A 216 -9.04 -7.83 -5.65
N GLU A 217 -9.31 -8.38 -6.83
CA GLU A 217 -8.97 -9.75 -7.18
C GLU A 217 -7.46 -9.97 -7.23
N ASP A 218 -6.73 -9.08 -7.88
CA ASP A 218 -5.28 -9.10 -7.91
C ASP A 218 -4.67 -9.04 -6.51
N PHE A 219 -5.22 -8.20 -5.62
CA PHE A 219 -4.76 -8.13 -4.24
C PHE A 219 -5.00 -9.45 -3.48
N ARG A 220 -6.14 -10.11 -3.70
CA ARG A 220 -6.42 -11.45 -3.12
C ARG A 220 -5.44 -12.51 -3.62
N GLU A 221 -4.93 -12.38 -4.84
CA GLU A 221 -3.89 -13.28 -5.37
C GLU A 221 -2.50 -12.98 -4.80
N ILE A 222 -2.15 -11.70 -4.61
CA ILE A 222 -0.84 -11.29 -4.08
C ILE A 222 -0.72 -11.63 -2.59
N LEU A 223 -1.80 -11.53 -1.83
CA LEU A 223 -1.78 -11.64 -0.37
C LEU A 223 -1.21 -12.98 0.16
N PRO A 224 -1.62 -14.17 -0.34
CA PRO A 224 -1.01 -15.44 0.06
C PRO A 224 0.49 -15.50 -0.25
N ALA A 225 0.91 -15.01 -1.43
CA ALA A 225 2.33 -14.96 -1.79
C ALA A 225 3.12 -14.05 -0.86
N TYR A 226 2.54 -12.91 -0.47
CA TYR A 226 3.12 -11.99 0.51
C TYR A 226 3.23 -12.60 1.91
N ARG A 227 2.23 -13.33 2.35
CA ARG A 227 2.30 -14.08 3.61
C ARG A 227 3.44 -15.09 3.61
N CYS A 228 3.60 -15.86 2.54
CA CYS A 228 4.70 -16.80 2.38
C CYS A 228 6.07 -16.09 2.35
N TYR A 229 6.15 -14.95 1.66
CA TYR A 229 7.38 -14.14 1.61
C TYR A 229 7.75 -13.57 2.99
N LYS A 230 6.77 -13.10 3.78
CA LYS A 230 7.02 -12.66 5.17
C LYS A 230 7.46 -13.81 6.06
N ALA A 231 6.89 -15.00 5.88
CA ALA A 231 7.32 -16.19 6.62
C ALA A 231 8.78 -16.59 6.33
N SER A 232 9.31 -16.32 5.14
CA SER A 232 10.71 -16.62 4.81
C SER A 232 11.71 -15.54 5.25
N THR A 233 11.23 -14.32 5.50
CA THR A 233 12.06 -13.16 5.87
C THR A 233 12.07 -12.86 7.36
N VAL A 234 11.04 -13.29 8.09
CA VAL A 234 10.91 -13.07 9.53
C VAL A 234 11.39 -14.30 10.29
N THR A 235 12.25 -14.09 11.28
CA THR A 235 12.70 -15.12 12.22
C THR A 235 12.64 -14.61 13.64
N VAL A 236 12.28 -15.46 14.60
CA VAL A 236 12.30 -15.14 16.02
C VAL A 236 13.38 -15.98 16.72
N ILE A 237 14.21 -15.33 17.53
CA ILE A 237 15.29 -15.97 18.27
C ILE A 237 14.96 -15.89 19.75
N LYS A 238 14.95 -17.03 20.45
CA LYS A 238 14.85 -17.05 21.91
C LYS A 238 16.17 -16.60 22.55
N CYS A 239 16.10 -15.57 23.37
CA CYS A 239 17.21 -15.14 24.21
C CYS A 239 17.20 -15.99 25.49
N ARG A 240 18.37 -16.46 25.91
CA ARG A 240 18.56 -17.20 27.16
C ARG A 240 19.59 -16.48 28.02
N GLY A 241 19.36 -16.44 29.32
CA GLY A 241 20.33 -15.90 30.28
C GLY A 241 21.56 -16.81 30.35
N GLY A 242 22.76 -16.21 30.48
CA GLY A 242 23.98 -16.99 30.74
C GLY A 242 23.91 -17.68 32.10
N LEU A 243 24.48 -18.89 32.21
CA LEU A 243 24.63 -19.60 33.49
C LEU A 243 25.28 -18.68 34.52
N GLN A 244 24.68 -18.60 35.72
CA GLN A 244 25.44 -18.13 36.87
C GLN A 244 26.58 -19.12 37.14
N THR A 245 27.72 -18.59 37.57
CA THR A 245 28.94 -19.37 37.83
C THR A 245 28.66 -20.37 38.95
N GLY A 246 28.44 -21.64 38.62
CA GLY A 246 28.20 -22.72 39.59
C GLY A 246 27.04 -23.67 39.28
N GLU A 247 26.22 -23.41 38.25
CA GLU A 247 25.15 -24.33 37.83
C GLU A 247 25.62 -25.36 36.79
N ASP A 248 24.98 -26.53 36.81
CA ASP A 248 25.30 -27.71 35.99
C ASP A 248 25.15 -27.38 34.49
N PRO A 249 26.17 -27.65 33.63
CA PRO A 249 26.15 -27.32 32.20
C PRO A 249 25.03 -27.99 31.37
N LEU A 250 24.23 -28.87 31.98
CA LEU A 250 23.05 -29.50 31.38
C LEU A 250 21.74 -28.72 31.61
N THR A 251 21.77 -27.66 32.43
CA THR A 251 20.61 -26.81 32.68
C THR A 251 20.49 -25.79 31.55
N GLU A 252 19.71 -26.13 30.54
CA GLU A 252 19.32 -25.21 29.47
C GLU A 252 18.78 -23.90 30.09
N GLY A 253 19.53 -22.80 29.99
CA GLY A 253 19.18 -21.54 30.66
C GLY A 253 17.77 -21.04 30.34
N SER A 254 17.12 -20.44 31.33
CA SER A 254 15.76 -19.90 31.22
C SER A 254 15.67 -18.87 30.09
N VAL A 255 14.55 -18.86 29.36
CA VAL A 255 14.26 -17.87 28.32
C VAL A 255 14.11 -16.51 28.98
N THR A 256 14.95 -15.56 28.60
CA THR A 256 14.95 -14.18 29.14
C THR A 256 14.26 -13.19 28.21
N GLY A 257 13.96 -13.60 26.98
CA GLY A 257 13.28 -12.75 26.00
C GLY A 257 13.33 -13.32 24.59
N PHE A 258 13.00 -12.48 23.63
CA PHE A 258 12.94 -12.82 22.21
C PHE A 258 13.58 -11.72 21.38
N THR A 259 14.16 -12.08 20.25
CA THR A 259 14.58 -11.12 19.23
C THR A 259 13.86 -11.44 17.93
N VAL A 260 13.04 -10.51 17.45
CA VAL A 260 12.44 -10.58 16.11
C VAL A 260 13.42 -9.99 15.13
N VAL A 261 13.68 -10.71 14.04
CA VAL A 261 14.51 -10.25 12.93
C VAL A 261 13.67 -10.28 11.67
N ASP A 262 13.55 -9.14 11.01
CA ASP A 262 12.93 -9.01 9.69
C ASP A 262 14.02 -8.68 8.68
N LYS A 263 14.43 -9.70 7.92
CA LYS A 263 15.52 -9.59 6.94
C LYS A 263 15.17 -8.68 5.78
N GLU A 264 13.89 -8.60 5.42
CA GLU A 264 13.43 -7.73 4.34
C GLU A 264 13.62 -6.26 4.73
N LEU A 265 13.22 -5.91 5.95
CA LEU A 265 13.30 -4.53 6.45
C LEU A 265 14.69 -4.17 6.97
N GLY A 266 15.57 -5.16 7.15
CA GLY A 266 16.86 -4.99 7.82
C GLY A 266 16.70 -4.54 9.27
N LYS A 267 15.65 -5.02 9.95
CA LYS A 267 15.27 -4.61 11.31
C LYS A 267 15.43 -5.78 12.27
N SER A 268 15.86 -5.47 13.49
CA SER A 268 15.89 -6.42 14.59
C SER A 268 15.45 -5.71 15.86
N VAL A 269 14.54 -6.34 16.60
CA VAL A 269 13.96 -5.81 17.83
C VAL A 269 14.03 -6.89 18.89
N SER A 270 14.69 -6.59 20.00
CA SER A 270 14.77 -7.47 21.17
C SER A 270 13.73 -7.06 22.20
N VAL A 271 13.01 -8.05 22.71
CA VAL A 271 11.90 -7.89 23.65
C VAL A 271 12.19 -8.74 24.87
N PRO A 272 12.29 -8.15 26.08
CA PRO A 272 12.46 -8.93 27.30
C PRO A 272 11.19 -9.74 27.59
N LEU A 273 11.38 -10.89 28.25
CA LEU A 273 10.25 -11.68 28.72
C LEU A 273 9.57 -10.93 29.89
N PRO A 274 8.24 -10.74 29.89
CA PRO A 274 7.52 -10.15 31.02
C PRO A 274 7.64 -11.03 32.27
N GLU A 275 7.65 -10.43 33.46
CA GLU A 275 7.67 -11.17 34.73
C GLU A 275 6.44 -12.09 34.90
N ASP A 276 5.29 -11.66 34.37
CA ASP A 276 4.02 -12.41 34.36
C ASP A 276 3.86 -13.29 33.09
N ALA A 277 4.95 -13.73 32.48
CA ALA A 277 4.88 -14.54 31.27
C ALA A 277 4.10 -15.85 31.50
N PRO A 278 3.24 -16.27 30.55
CA PRO A 278 2.45 -17.47 30.71
C PRO A 278 3.34 -18.70 30.88
N PRO A 279 2.98 -19.65 31.78
CA PRO A 279 3.80 -20.84 32.06
C PRO A 279 4.17 -21.66 30.81
N GLY A 280 3.28 -21.68 29.81
CA GLY A 280 3.45 -22.37 28.54
C GLY A 280 4.51 -21.78 27.60
N ILE A 281 5.11 -20.62 27.91
CA ILE A 281 6.06 -19.93 27.01
C ILE A 281 7.34 -20.75 26.75
N VAL A 282 7.71 -21.61 27.68
CA VAL A 282 8.85 -22.53 27.54
C VAL A 282 8.60 -23.55 26.41
N LEU A 283 7.34 -23.99 26.25
CA LEU A 283 6.91 -24.99 25.28
C LEU A 283 6.78 -24.46 23.84
N ILE A 284 6.77 -23.13 23.65
CA ILE A 284 6.60 -22.51 22.33
C ILE A 284 7.93 -22.48 21.60
N THR A 285 8.05 -23.05 20.40
CA THR A 285 9.31 -22.98 19.62
C THR A 285 9.51 -21.59 19.02
N SER A 286 10.73 -21.27 18.58
CA SER A 286 11.01 -20.06 17.81
C SER A 286 10.11 -19.91 16.58
N ASP A 287 9.84 -21.02 15.89
CA ASP A 287 8.97 -21.04 14.70
C ASP A 287 7.52 -20.73 15.06
N MET A 288 7.03 -21.26 16.18
CA MET A 288 5.69 -20.92 16.69
C MET A 288 5.60 -19.44 17.09
N CYS A 289 6.66 -18.85 17.67
CA CYS A 289 6.70 -17.42 17.95
C CYS A 289 6.66 -16.59 16.66
N ALA A 290 7.42 -17.00 15.63
CA ALA A 290 7.42 -16.33 14.33
C ALA A 290 6.04 -16.40 13.67
N GLN A 291 5.39 -17.57 13.70
CA GLN A 291 4.04 -17.76 13.21
C GLN A 291 3.04 -16.87 13.95
N ALA A 292 3.09 -16.84 15.29
CA ALA A 292 2.20 -16.01 16.10
C ALA A 292 2.37 -14.51 15.82
N TYR A 293 3.60 -14.04 15.61
CA TYR A 293 3.87 -12.67 15.16
C TYR A 293 3.25 -12.40 13.78
N LEU A 294 3.43 -13.31 12.82
CA LEU A 294 2.87 -13.16 11.48
C LEU A 294 1.33 -13.18 11.51
N GLU A 295 0.70 -14.00 12.35
CA GLU A 295 -0.75 -13.98 12.53
C GLU A 295 -1.27 -12.62 13.00
N ARG A 296 -0.52 -11.92 13.87
CA ARG A 296 -0.84 -10.53 14.25
C ARG A 296 -0.58 -9.54 13.13
N LEU A 297 0.51 -9.68 12.38
CA LEU A 297 0.84 -8.82 11.24
C LEU A 297 -0.24 -8.85 10.15
N PHE A 298 -0.83 -10.01 9.91
CA PHE A 298 -1.90 -10.25 8.95
C PHE A 298 -3.30 -10.25 9.57
N SER A 299 -3.44 -9.81 10.82
CA SER A 299 -4.74 -9.72 11.49
C SER A 299 -5.55 -8.52 10.95
N PRO A 300 -6.86 -8.43 11.25
CA PRO A 300 -7.69 -7.28 10.87
C PRO A 300 -7.20 -5.92 11.43
N GLN A 301 -6.35 -5.94 12.46
CA GLN A 301 -5.72 -4.76 13.06
C GLN A 301 -4.29 -4.53 12.55
N GLY A 302 -3.78 -5.39 11.67
CA GLY A 302 -2.46 -5.28 11.08
C GLY A 302 -2.43 -4.30 9.88
N PRO A 303 -1.22 -3.90 9.44
CA PRO A 303 -1.03 -2.93 8.36
C PRO A 303 -1.59 -3.40 7.01
N ILE A 304 -1.71 -4.71 6.81
CA ILE A 304 -2.27 -5.29 5.59
C ILE A 304 -3.78 -5.08 5.50
N ALA A 305 -4.47 -5.08 6.63
CA ALA A 305 -5.91 -4.85 6.68
C ALA A 305 -6.28 -3.40 6.33
N ASP A 306 -5.38 -2.44 6.56
CA ASP A 306 -5.57 -1.05 6.11
C ASP A 306 -5.64 -0.97 4.57
N LEU A 307 -4.83 -1.78 3.89
CA LEU A 307 -4.81 -1.84 2.43
C LEU A 307 -6.03 -2.59 1.87
N GLU A 308 -6.50 -3.65 2.53
CA GLU A 308 -7.78 -4.29 2.17
C GLU A 308 -8.96 -3.32 2.32
N ARG A 309 -9.03 -2.64 3.47
CA ARG A 309 -10.08 -1.66 3.76
C ARG A 309 -10.08 -0.53 2.74
N TYR A 310 -8.91 -0.10 2.26
CA TYR A 310 -8.82 0.88 1.18
C TYR A 310 -9.58 0.48 -0.07
N PHE A 311 -9.26 -0.70 -0.63
CA PHE A 311 -9.89 -1.15 -1.87
C PHE A 311 -11.38 -1.40 -1.66
N LEU A 312 -11.78 -1.88 -0.47
CA LEU A 312 -13.19 -2.08 -0.13
C LEU A 312 -13.95 -0.75 -0.05
N ASN A 313 -13.45 0.20 0.75
CA ASN A 313 -14.08 1.50 0.98
C ASN A 313 -14.10 2.34 -0.30
N SER A 314 -13.04 2.30 -1.10
CA SER A 314 -12.95 3.04 -2.37
C SER A 314 -14.00 2.55 -3.37
N ARG A 315 -14.20 1.23 -3.45
CA ARG A 315 -15.26 0.64 -4.29
C ARG A 315 -16.64 1.08 -3.82
N GLU A 316 -16.91 1.04 -2.52
CA GLU A 316 -18.20 1.45 -1.97
C GLU A 316 -18.46 2.95 -2.17
N SER A 317 -17.46 3.79 -1.95
CA SER A 317 -17.54 5.23 -2.19
C SER A 317 -17.80 5.55 -3.67
N LEU A 318 -17.10 4.88 -4.59
CA LEU A 318 -17.33 5.01 -6.03
C LEU A 318 -18.74 4.56 -6.40
N ARG A 319 -19.18 3.39 -5.94
CA ARG A 319 -20.55 2.90 -6.18
C ARG A 319 -21.60 3.92 -5.72
N MET A 320 -21.43 4.50 -4.53
CA MET A 320 -22.35 5.51 -4.03
C MET A 320 -22.33 6.80 -4.87
N LYS A 321 -21.15 7.29 -5.25
CA LYS A 321 -21.01 8.48 -6.12
C LYS A 321 -21.64 8.29 -7.50
N LEU A 322 -21.59 7.07 -8.03
CA LEU A 322 -22.14 6.72 -9.34
C LEU A 322 -23.66 6.47 -9.29
N MET A 323 -24.18 5.93 -8.18
CA MET A 323 -25.63 5.80 -7.96
C MET A 323 -26.33 7.15 -7.77
N VAL A 324 -25.65 8.17 -7.23
CA VAL A 324 -26.18 9.53 -7.08
C VAL A 324 -26.27 10.29 -8.42
N GLN A 325 -25.65 9.77 -9.49
CA GLN A 325 -25.72 10.36 -10.84
C GLN A 325 -26.86 9.81 -11.73
N GLU A 326 -27.71 8.89 -11.26
CA GLU A 326 -28.95 8.60 -11.98
C GLU A 326 -29.88 9.83 -11.93
N PRO A 327 -30.39 10.33 -13.07
CA PRO A 327 -31.28 11.47 -13.07
C PRO A 327 -32.58 11.07 -12.37
N THR A 328 -32.81 11.67 -11.21
CA THR A 328 -34.06 11.54 -10.42
C THR A 328 -35.27 12.16 -11.12
N ASP A 329 -35.10 12.81 -12.27
CA ASP A 329 -36.18 13.49 -12.98
C ASP A 329 -36.71 12.65 -14.15
N PRO A 330 -37.95 12.12 -14.06
CA PRO A 330 -38.55 11.33 -15.15
C PRO A 330 -38.76 12.12 -16.45
N ASN A 331 -38.61 13.45 -16.44
CA ASN A 331 -38.76 14.28 -17.65
C ASN A 331 -37.54 14.30 -18.58
N GLU A 332 -36.33 13.93 -18.15
CA GLU A 332 -35.16 13.86 -19.05
C GLU A 332 -35.19 12.64 -19.97
N ARG A 333 -35.98 11.60 -19.66
CA ARG A 333 -36.15 10.43 -20.54
C ARG A 333 -37.00 10.71 -21.78
N LEU A 334 -37.82 11.76 -21.76
CA LEU A 334 -38.80 12.04 -22.81
C LEU A 334 -38.33 13.04 -23.87
N SER A 335 -37.19 13.73 -23.69
CA SER A 335 -36.68 14.67 -24.71
C SER A 335 -35.86 14.01 -25.83
N ILE A 336 -35.69 12.68 -25.82
CA ILE A 336 -34.92 11.95 -26.85
C ILE A 336 -35.84 11.27 -27.88
N VAL A 337 -37.16 11.27 -27.68
CA VAL A 337 -38.12 10.70 -28.62
C VAL A 337 -39.21 11.73 -28.90
N GLU A 338 -38.98 12.56 -29.92
CA GLU A 338 -39.97 13.17 -30.82
C GLU A 338 -39.46 14.53 -31.31
N THR A 339 -38.81 14.55 -32.48
CA THR A 339 -39.08 15.54 -33.53
C THR A 339 -38.51 15.01 -34.85
N GLU A 340 -39.18 14.04 -35.47
CA GLU A 340 -39.21 14.00 -36.94
C GLU A 340 -40.41 14.83 -37.40
N PRO A 341 -40.23 15.91 -38.17
CA PRO A 341 -41.34 16.51 -38.88
C PRO A 341 -41.51 15.82 -40.23
N LEU A 342 -42.55 14.99 -40.33
CA LEU A 342 -43.28 14.76 -41.58
C LEU A 342 -43.90 16.10 -42.02
N ASP A 343 -43.44 16.68 -43.13
CA ASP A 343 -44.17 16.65 -44.43
C ASP A 343 -43.69 17.73 -45.43
N ARG A 344 -43.57 17.27 -46.69
CA ARG A 344 -43.89 17.94 -47.98
C ARG A 344 -43.04 19.14 -48.45
N ARG A 345 -42.29 18.89 -49.53
CA ARG A 345 -42.75 19.20 -50.90
C ARG A 345 -42.14 18.27 -51.93
#